data_AF-A0A383AML0-F1
#
_entry.id   AF-A0A383AML0-F1
#
_cell.length_a   1.000
_cell.length_b   1.000
_cell.length_c   1.000
_cell.angle_alpha   90.00
_cell.angle_beta   90.00
_cell.angle_gamma   90.00
#
_symmetry.space_group_name_H-M   'P 1'
#
loop_
_entity.id
_entity.type
_entity.pdbx_description
1 polymer ?
#
loop_
_entity_poly.entity_id
_entity_poly.type
_entity_poly.pdbx_seq_one_letter_code
_entity_poly.pdbx_strand_id
1 'polypeptide(L)'
;MDFLTSMKISSSGLSAQRKRMETIASNLANIETTRTPDGGPYRRKDVVITALPVEDGFGSVLQNELGESLAQPLVTDVIEDQSEPKLVYNPDHPDANETGYV
;
A
#
# COMPACT_ATOMS: atom_id res chain seq x y z
N MET A 1 1.90 -29.37 5.95
CA MET A 1 1.25 -28.34 5.12
C MET A 1 0.53 -29.01 3.97
N ASP A 2 -0.74 -28.68 3.78
CA ASP A 2 -1.53 -29.12 2.63
C ASP A 2 -1.15 -28.34 1.35
N PHE A 3 -1.23 -28.99 0.19
CA PHE A 3 -0.88 -28.39 -1.10
C PHE A 3 -1.77 -27.19 -1.42
N LEU A 4 -3.08 -27.29 -1.14
CA LEU A 4 -4.01 -26.19 -1.40
C LEU A 4 -3.72 -24.98 -0.50
N THR A 5 -3.37 -25.21 0.77
CA THR A 5 -2.94 -24.14 1.68
C THR A 5 -1.69 -23.42 1.18
N SER A 6 -0.68 -24.16 0.68
CA SER A 6 0.53 -23.56 0.09
C SER A 6 0.22 -22.70 -1.15
N MET A 7 -0.68 -23.18 -2.01
CA MET A 7 -1.15 -22.42 -3.18
C MET A 7 -1.91 -21.15 -2.79
N LYS A 8 -2.73 -21.19 -1.72
CA LYS A 8 -3.44 -20.01 -1.18
C LYS A 8 -2.47 -18.96 -0.60
N ILE A 9 -1.46 -19.39 0.15
CA ILE A 9 -0.43 -18.46 0.69
C ILE A 9 0.35 -17.83 -0.47
N SER A 10 0.69 -18.60 -1.48
CA SER A 10 1.39 -18.09 -2.66
C SER A 10 0.54 -17.08 -3.44
N SER A 11 -0.76 -17.37 -3.65
CA SER A 11 -1.67 -16.48 -4.38
C SER A 11 -1.98 -15.18 -3.62
N SER A 12 -2.09 -15.23 -2.29
CA SER A 12 -2.23 -14.04 -1.44
C SER A 12 -0.96 -13.17 -1.51
N GLY A 13 0.23 -13.78 -1.45
CA GLY A 13 1.50 -13.07 -1.65
C GLY A 13 1.58 -12.37 -3.00
N LEU A 14 1.22 -13.06 -4.09
CA LEU A 14 1.18 -12.47 -5.43
C LEU A 14 0.17 -11.31 -5.53
N SER A 15 -1.00 -11.46 -4.92
CA SER A 15 -2.03 -10.41 -4.88
C SER A 15 -1.55 -9.18 -4.12
N ALA A 16 -0.90 -9.38 -2.97
CA ALA A 16 -0.34 -8.29 -2.18
C ALA A 16 0.75 -7.52 -2.94
N GLN A 17 1.64 -8.23 -3.63
CA GLN A 17 2.68 -7.61 -4.45
C GLN A 17 2.12 -6.92 -5.69
N ARG A 18 1.08 -7.47 -6.33
CA ARG A 18 0.35 -6.77 -7.39
C ARG A 18 -0.18 -5.44 -6.89
N LYS A 19 -0.80 -5.42 -5.71
CA LYS A 19 -1.33 -4.17 -5.14
C LYS A 19 -0.22 -3.15 -4.86
N ARG A 20 0.93 -3.60 -4.35
CA ARG A 20 2.11 -2.74 -4.19
C ARG A 20 2.55 -2.12 -5.51
N MET A 21 2.62 -2.91 -6.58
CA MET A 21 2.99 -2.39 -7.91
C MET A 21 1.99 -1.36 -8.43
N GLU A 22 0.68 -1.60 -8.26
CA GLU A 22 -0.37 -0.63 -8.61
C GLU A 22 -0.19 0.70 -7.86
N THR A 23 0.08 0.64 -6.55
CA THR A 23 0.30 1.84 -5.73
C THR A 23 1.56 2.59 -6.18
N ILE A 24 2.65 1.89 -6.47
CA ILE A 24 3.88 2.51 -6.99
C ILE A 24 3.62 3.18 -8.35
N ALA A 25 2.90 2.51 -9.25
CA ALA A 25 2.55 3.07 -10.55
C ALA A 25 1.67 4.33 -10.40
N SER A 26 0.70 4.31 -9.49
CA SER A 26 -0.14 5.47 -9.17
C SER A 26 0.68 6.63 -8.61
N ASN A 27 1.63 6.36 -7.71
CA ASN A 27 2.52 7.38 -7.18
C ASN A 27 3.37 8.03 -8.28
N LEU A 28 3.91 7.22 -9.18
CA LEU A 28 4.73 7.73 -10.29
C LEU A 28 3.90 8.59 -11.25
N ALA A 29 2.67 8.16 -11.55
CA ALA A 29 1.79 8.89 -12.47
C ALA A 29 1.32 10.26 -11.92
N ASN A 30 1.28 10.43 -10.59
CA ASN A 30 0.73 11.62 -9.95
C ASN A 30 1.79 12.45 -9.20
N ILE A 31 3.08 12.15 -9.35
CA ILE A 31 4.15 12.80 -8.58
C ILE A 31 4.25 14.31 -8.82
N GLU A 32 3.83 14.78 -10.00
CA GLU A 32 3.85 16.20 -10.38
C GLU A 32 2.47 16.89 -10.18
N THR A 33 1.50 16.19 -9.60
CA THR A 33 0.15 16.74 -9.40
C THR A 33 0.14 17.71 -8.22
N THR A 34 0.00 19.00 -8.50
CA THR A 34 -0.08 20.10 -7.53
C THR A 34 -1.49 20.34 -6.99
N ARG A 35 -2.51 19.84 -7.70
CA ARG A 35 -3.92 20.03 -7.35
C ARG A 35 -4.72 18.74 -7.52
N THR A 36 -5.16 18.20 -6.39
CA THR A 36 -6.10 17.07 -6.34
C THR A 36 -7.56 17.56 -6.25
N PRO A 37 -8.57 16.70 -6.49
CA PRO A 37 -9.98 17.06 -6.32
C PRO A 37 -10.34 17.55 -4.91
N ASP A 38 -9.65 17.03 -3.89
CA ASP A 38 -9.83 17.40 -2.48
C ASP A 38 -9.03 18.65 -2.08
N GLY A 39 -8.20 19.17 -3.00
CA GLY A 39 -7.31 20.30 -2.79
C GLY A 39 -5.89 19.89 -2.38
N GLY A 40 -4.92 20.73 -2.73
CA GLY A 40 -3.51 20.51 -2.43
C GLY A 40 -2.80 19.48 -3.32
N PRO A 41 -1.48 19.29 -3.12
CA PRO A 41 -0.67 18.40 -3.94
C PRO A 41 -0.94 16.92 -3.66
N TYR A 42 -0.61 16.06 -4.62
CA TYR A 42 -0.70 14.62 -4.44
C TYR A 42 0.22 14.13 -3.32
N ARG A 43 -0.32 13.28 -2.46
CA ARG A 43 0.44 12.61 -1.40
C ARG A 43 0.74 11.17 -1.80
N ARG A 44 2.00 10.78 -1.64
CA ARG A 44 2.46 9.42 -1.90
C ARG A 44 1.70 8.44 -1.02
N LYS A 45 1.25 7.34 -1.62
CA LYS A 45 0.56 6.23 -0.95
C LYS A 45 1.50 5.07 -0.72
N ASP A 46 1.34 4.34 0.38
CA ASP A 46 2.06 3.10 0.67
C ASP A 46 1.11 2.02 1.17
N VAL A 47 1.43 0.76 0.86
CA VAL A 47 0.61 -0.40 1.21
C VAL A 47 1.11 -1.05 2.49
N VAL A 48 0.23 -1.20 3.47
CA VAL A 48 0.51 -1.93 4.70
C VAL A 48 0.17 -3.40 4.49
N ILE A 49 1.18 -4.26 4.57
CA ILE A 49 1.02 -5.72 4.43
C ILE A 49 1.21 -6.33 5.81
N THR A 50 0.19 -7.06 6.26
CA THR A 50 0.19 -7.74 7.57
C THR A 50 0.09 -9.24 7.37
N ALA A 51 0.83 -9.99 8.19
CA ALA A 51 0.71 -11.44 8.26
C ALA A 51 -0.52 -11.79 9.12
N LEU A 52 -1.53 -12.40 8.51
CA LEU A 52 -2.75 -12.84 9.18
C LEU A 52 -2.83 -14.37 9.18
N PRO A 53 -3.39 -15.00 10.22
CA PRO A 53 -3.58 -16.44 10.25
C PRO A 53 -4.37 -16.96 9.04
N VAL A 54 -4.01 -18.13 8.54
CA VAL A 54 -4.78 -18.83 7.51
C VAL A 54 -5.93 -19.58 8.20
N GLU A 55 -7.12 -19.00 8.18
CA GLU A 55 -8.33 -19.64 8.73
C GLU A 55 -8.98 -20.54 7.68
N ASP A 56 -8.79 -21.85 7.81
CA ASP A 56 -9.39 -22.88 6.93
C ASP A 56 -10.45 -23.73 7.68
N GLY A 57 -11.25 -23.09 8.54
CA GLY A 57 -12.39 -23.68 9.26
C GLY A 57 -12.18 -23.91 10.76
N PHE A 58 -13.19 -24.42 11.48
CA PHE A 58 -13.20 -24.50 12.95
C PHE A 58 -12.00 -25.28 13.55
N GLY A 59 -11.49 -26.30 12.86
CA GLY A 59 -10.30 -27.05 13.30
C GLY A 59 -8.99 -26.24 13.26
N SER A 60 -8.90 -25.21 12.41
CA SER A 60 -7.71 -24.35 12.31
C SER A 60 -7.52 -23.44 13.53
N VAL A 61 -8.59 -23.13 14.25
CA VAL A 61 -8.55 -22.35 15.51
C VAL A 61 -7.83 -23.14 16.61
N LEU A 62 -8.11 -24.45 16.71
CA LEU A 62 -7.44 -25.33 17.67
C LEU A 62 -5.96 -25.56 17.31
N GLN A 63 -5.65 -25.69 16.02
CA GLN A 63 -4.27 -25.82 15.52
C GLN A 63 -3.44 -24.56 15.78
N ASN A 64 -4.06 -23.37 15.68
CA ASN A 64 -3.43 -22.09 16.01
C ASN A 64 -3.09 -21.99 17.51
N GLU A 65 -3.96 -22.46 18.41
CA GLU A 65 -3.68 -22.54 19.86
C GLU A 65 -2.55 -23.53 20.21
N LEU A 66 -2.36 -24.56 19.38
CA LEU A 66 -1.30 -25.57 19.55
C LEU A 66 0.07 -25.12 18.99
N GLY A 67 0.19 -23.91 18.43
CA GLY A 67 1.46 -23.31 18.01
C GLY A 67 1.90 -23.61 16.57
N GLU A 68 1.09 -24.30 15.77
CA GLU A 68 1.35 -24.54 14.34
C GLU A 68 0.50 -23.59 13.46
N SER A 69 0.60 -22.28 13.70
CA SER A 69 -0.16 -21.29 12.93
C SER A 69 0.56 -20.92 11.63
N LEU A 70 -0.10 -21.16 10.49
CA LEU A 70 0.32 -20.62 9.20
C LEU A 70 -0.23 -19.21 9.04
N ALA A 71 0.58 -18.31 8.52
CA ALA A 71 0.17 -16.95 8.20
C ALA A 71 0.26 -16.68 6.69
N GLN A 72 -0.65 -15.86 6.20
CA GLN A 72 -0.67 -15.35 4.83
C GLN A 72 -0.54 -13.82 4.83
N PRO A 73 0.17 -13.24 3.85
CA PRO A 73 0.27 -11.80 3.72
C PRO A 73 -1.01 -11.23 3.09
N LEU A 74 -1.62 -10.25 3.75
CA LEU A 74 -2.72 -9.46 3.20
C LEU A 74 -2.40 -7.98 3.26
N VAL A 75 -2.88 -7.24 2.25
CA VAL A 75 -2.90 -5.78 2.29
C VAL A 75 -4.02 -5.36 3.23
N THR A 76 -3.68 -4.78 4.37
CA THR A 76 -4.65 -4.34 5.38
C THR A 76 -5.03 -2.89 5.21
N ASP A 77 -4.13 -2.07 4.66
CA ASP A 77 -4.38 -0.65 4.49
C ASP A 77 -3.54 -0.03 3.36
N VAL A 78 -3.95 1.16 2.92
CA VAL A 78 -3.18 2.04 2.05
C VAL A 78 -3.09 3.40 2.71
N ILE A 79 -1.91 3.71 3.25
CA ILE A 79 -1.67 4.94 4.02
C ILE A 79 -1.06 6.02 3.14
N GLU A 80 -1.32 7.28 3.49
CA GLU A 80 -0.72 8.45 2.84
C GLU A 80 0.47 8.98 3.64
N ASP A 81 1.50 9.42 2.92
CA ASP A 81 2.66 10.07 3.49
C ASP A 81 2.29 11.42 4.09
N GLN A 82 2.49 11.53 5.41
CA GLN A 82 2.21 12.73 6.20
C GLN A 82 3.38 13.73 6.21
N SER A 83 4.49 13.42 5.54
CA SER A 83 5.61 14.34 5.39
C SER A 83 5.18 15.63 4.68
N GLU A 84 5.91 16.71 4.94
CA GLU A 84 5.69 17.96 4.22
C GLU A 84 5.95 17.78 2.72
N PRO A 85 5.12 18.37 1.84
CA PRO A 85 5.37 18.36 0.40
C PRO A 85 6.74 18.94 0.06
N LYS A 86 7.39 18.38 -0.95
CA LYS A 86 8.66 18.91 -1.44
C LYS A 86 8.41 20.17 -2.25
N LEU A 87 8.97 21.30 -1.80
CA LEU A 87 8.98 22.53 -2.57
C LEU A 87 9.95 22.43 -3.75
N VAL A 88 9.50 22.82 -4.93
CA VAL A 88 10.27 22.83 -6.17
C VAL A 88 10.25 24.24 -6.74
N TYR A 89 11.42 24.80 -7.02
CA TYR A 89 11.52 26.11 -7.68
C TYR A 89 11.11 25.97 -9.15
N ASN A 90 9.97 26.56 -9.50
CA ASN A 90 9.44 26.62 -10.85
C ASN A 90 8.59 27.90 -11.03
N PRO A 91 9.23 29.05 -11.33
CA PRO A 91 8.56 30.36 -11.39
C PRO A 91 7.55 30.48 -12.54
N ASP A 92 7.66 29.64 -13.58
CA ASP A 92 6.73 29.64 -14.72
C ASP A 92 5.48 28.79 -14.47
N HIS A 93 5.39 28.11 -13.32
CA HIS A 93 4.26 27.25 -12.98
C HIS A 93 3.03 28.07 -12.53
N PRO A 94 1.80 27.74 -12.98
CA PRO A 94 0.60 28.50 -12.61
C PRO A 94 0.28 28.48 -11.10
N ASP A 95 0.74 27.46 -10.39
CA ASP A 95 0.57 27.32 -8.93
C ASP A 95 1.78 27.84 -8.12
N ALA A 96 2.75 28.51 -8.74
CA ALA A 96 3.92 29.04 -8.03
C ALA A 96 3.55 30.20 -7.10
N ASN A 97 4.18 30.24 -5.93
CA ASN A 97 4.07 31.34 -4.99
C ASN A 97 4.87 32.58 -5.44
N GLU A 98 4.78 33.69 -4.69
CA GLU A 98 5.47 34.96 -5.00
C GLU A 98 7.00 34.84 -5.13
N THR A 99 7.57 33.79 -4.53
CA THR A 99 9.02 33.49 -4.57
C THR A 99 9.41 32.49 -5.66
N GLY A 100 8.45 32.02 -6.48
CA GLY A 100 8.68 31.08 -7.59
C GLY A 100 8.73 29.61 -7.19
N TYR A 101 8.25 29.25 -5.99
CA TYR A 101 8.18 27.87 -5.52
C TYR A 101 6.78 27.29 -5.64
N VAL A 102 6.71 26.01 -5.98
CA VAL A 102 5.51 25.17 -6.03
C VAL A 102 5.65 24.05 -5.01
#